data_AF-J9WFE4-F1
#
_entry.id   AF-J9WFE4-F1
#
_cell.length_a   1.000
_cell.length_b   1.000
_cell.length_c   1.000
_cell.angle_alpha   90.00
_cell.angle_beta   90.00
_cell.angle_gamma   90.00
#
_symmetry.space_group_name_H-M   'P 1'
#
loop_
_entity.id
_entity.type
_entity.pdbx_description
1 polymer ?
#
loop_
_entity_poly.entity_id
_entity_poly.type
_entity_poly.pdbx_seq_one_letter_code
_entity_poly.pdbx_strand_id
1 'polypeptide(L)'
;MGPHLVHDAVMAASYRPHDDSVASITRAESVDALRAEGGPYRIFTTAEATEYVRGGRPLPLHPLCGGSAPDVAWPYLERAARAATQ
;
A
#
# COMPACT_ATOMS: atom_id res chain seq x y z
N MET A 1 2.40 -2.27 -9.21
CA MET A 1 2.01 -1.62 -7.93
C MET A 1 3.22 -1.13 -7.14
N GLY A 2 4.20 -1.96 -6.77
CA GLY A 2 5.32 -1.58 -5.88
C GLY A 2 6.00 -0.22 -6.18
N PRO A 3 6.54 0.02 -7.40
CA PRO A 3 7.17 1.29 -7.72
C PRO A 3 6.22 2.51 -7.64
N HIS A 4 4.92 2.34 -7.94
CA HIS A 4 3.93 3.40 -7.81
C HIS A 4 3.64 3.74 -6.35
N LEU A 5 3.62 2.74 -5.45
CA LEU A 5 3.51 2.95 -4.01
C LEU A 5 4.72 3.73 -3.47
N VAL A 6 5.94 3.37 -3.90
CA VAL A 6 7.16 4.09 -3.53
C VAL A 6 7.11 5.54 -4.03
N HIS A 7 6.70 5.75 -5.28
CA HIS A 7 6.57 7.10 -5.82
C HIS A 7 5.57 7.93 -5.00
N ASP A 8 4.39 7.38 -4.69
CA ASP A 8 3.38 8.06 -3.89
C ASP A 8 3.90 8.40 -2.48
N ALA A 9 4.55 7.44 -1.82
CA ALA A 9 5.16 7.60 -0.50
C ALA A 9 6.25 8.68 -0.48
N VAL A 10 7.19 8.63 -1.42
CA VAL A 10 8.28 9.62 -1.56
C VAL A 10 7.71 11.00 -1.87
N MET A 11 6.73 11.08 -2.76
CA MET A 11 6.07 12.35 -3.07
C MET A 11 5.34 12.91 -1.84
N ALA A 12 4.61 12.07 -1.09
CA ALA A 12 3.95 12.47 0.16
C ALA A 12 4.92 13.00 1.22
N ALA A 13 6.08 12.36 1.36
CA ALA A 13 7.13 12.77 2.30
C ALA A 13 7.84 14.07 1.85
N SER A 14 7.99 14.31 0.55
CA SER A 14 8.78 15.43 0.01
C SER A 14 8.31 16.82 0.46
N TYR A 15 7.01 17.02 0.64
CA TYR A 15 6.44 18.28 1.11
C TYR A 15 6.20 18.32 2.64
N ARG A 16 6.67 17.31 3.38
CA ARG A 16 6.59 17.17 4.85
C ARG A 16 7.91 16.66 5.46
N PRO A 17 9.03 17.38 5.28
CA PRO A 17 10.36 16.87 5.61
C PRO A 17 10.61 16.59 7.10
N HIS A 18 9.83 17.19 8.01
CA HIS A 18 10.04 17.10 9.46
C HIS A 18 8.77 16.77 10.27
N ASP A 19 7.74 16.27 9.59
CA ASP A 19 6.50 15.90 10.25
C ASP A 19 6.39 14.38 10.36
N ASP A 20 6.94 13.84 11.45
CA ASP A 20 6.84 12.41 11.76
C ASP A 20 5.59 12.09 12.59
N SER A 21 4.73 13.10 12.85
CA SER A 21 3.48 12.92 13.61
C SER A 21 2.33 12.36 12.76
N VAL A 22 2.46 12.45 11.44
CA VAL A 22 1.43 12.03 10.49
C VAL A 22 1.56 10.55 10.18
N ALA A 23 0.58 9.76 10.63
CA ALA A 23 0.55 8.31 10.46
C ALA A 23 0.56 7.80 9.00
N SER A 24 0.27 8.66 8.02
CA SER A 24 0.28 8.32 6.60
C SER A 24 1.62 8.59 5.89
N ILE A 25 2.63 9.08 6.60
CA ILE A 25 3.97 9.29 6.04
C ILE A 25 4.86 8.10 6.36
N THR A 26 5.71 7.76 5.40
CA THR A 26 6.81 6.81 5.53
C THR A 26 8.08 7.44 4.95
N ARG A 27 9.24 7.01 5.43
CA ARG A 27 10.56 7.37 4.87
C ARG A 27 11.17 6.24 4.03
N ALA A 28 10.40 5.19 3.75
CA ALA A 28 10.84 4.10 2.89
C ALA A 28 10.93 4.55 1.42
N GLU A 29 12.10 4.35 0.81
CA GLU A 29 12.40 4.76 -0.56
C GLU A 29 12.46 3.56 -1.54
N SER A 30 12.07 2.36 -1.07
CA SER A 30 12.08 1.14 -1.88
C SER A 30 10.94 0.21 -1.51
N VAL A 31 10.60 -0.71 -2.42
CA VAL A 31 9.55 -1.71 -2.19
C VAL A 31 9.88 -2.61 -1.01
N ASP A 32 11.15 -2.99 -0.88
CA ASP A 32 11.59 -3.83 0.24
C ASP A 32 11.54 -3.09 1.57
N ALA A 33 11.88 -1.79 1.58
CA ALA A 33 11.73 -0.94 2.76
C ALA A 33 10.25 -0.79 3.16
N LEU A 34 9.34 -0.55 2.20
CA LEU A 34 7.90 -0.48 2.48
C LEU A 34 7.36 -1.80 3.07
N ARG A 35 7.82 -2.94 2.54
CA ARG A 35 7.44 -4.26 3.04
C ARG A 35 7.98 -4.49 4.47
N ALA A 36 9.22 -4.10 4.75
CA ALA A 36 9.85 -4.29 6.05
C ALA A 36 9.26 -3.38 7.14
N GLU A 37 8.89 -2.14 6.79
CA GLU A 37 8.34 -1.15 7.73
C GLU A 37 6.95 -1.54 8.25
N GLY A 38 6.09 -2.11 7.38
CA GLY A 38 4.72 -2.46 7.76
C GLY A 38 3.83 -1.25 8.10
N GLY A 39 4.22 -0.06 7.63
CA GLY A 39 3.55 1.23 7.82
C GLY A 39 2.34 1.47 6.91
N PRO A 40 2.01 2.72 6.54
CA PRO A 40 0.78 3.04 5.80
C PRO A 40 0.70 2.42 4.40
N TYR A 41 1.83 2.15 3.76
CA TYR A 41 1.92 1.54 2.43
C TYR A 41 2.16 0.01 2.49
N ARG A 42 1.29 -0.72 3.20
CA ARG A 42 1.45 -2.17 3.37
C ARG A 42 1.41 -2.93 2.05
N ILE A 43 2.32 -3.87 1.90
CA ILE A 43 2.36 -4.82 0.78
C ILE A 43 2.07 -6.21 1.31
N PHE A 44 0.97 -6.80 0.82
CA PHE A 44 0.55 -8.16 1.18
C PHE A 44 0.71 -9.10 -0.02
N THR A 45 1.04 -10.35 0.27
CA THR A 45 0.62 -11.49 -0.57
C THR A 45 -0.89 -11.69 -0.47
N THR A 46 -1.47 -12.45 -1.39
CA THR A 46 -2.91 -12.74 -1.35
C THR A 46 -3.33 -13.51 -0.10
N ALA A 47 -2.48 -14.43 0.39
CA ALA A 47 -2.74 -15.19 1.61
C ALA A 47 -2.73 -14.29 2.85
N GLU A 48 -1.71 -13.44 2.99
CA GLU A 48 -1.63 -12.47 4.08
C GLU A 48 -2.81 -11.49 4.05
N ALA A 49 -3.27 -11.08 2.86
CA ALA A 49 -4.45 -10.21 2.74
C ALA A 49 -5.74 -10.89 3.24
N THR A 50 -5.94 -12.18 2.91
CA THR A 50 -7.09 -12.96 3.41
C THR A 50 -7.03 -13.12 4.93
N GLU A 51 -5.88 -13.49 5.49
CA GLU A 51 -5.70 -13.57 6.94
C GLU A 51 -5.93 -12.23 7.62
N TYR A 52 -5.48 -11.14 6.99
CA TYR A 52 -5.66 -9.79 7.50
C TYR A 52 -7.14 -9.42 7.63
N VAL A 53 -7.95 -9.68 6.60
CA VAL A 53 -9.40 -9.45 6.61
C VAL A 53 -10.13 -10.36 7.59
N ARG A 54 -9.78 -11.66 7.62
CA ARG A 54 -10.36 -12.62 8.58
C ARG A 54 -10.10 -12.24 10.03
N GLY A 55 -9.00 -11.54 10.30
CA GLY A 55 -8.72 -10.91 11.59
C GLY A 55 -9.58 -9.68 11.91
N GLY A 56 -10.59 -9.36 11.11
CA GLY A 56 -11.52 -8.25 11.32
C GLY A 56 -10.97 -6.87 10.92
N ARG A 57 -9.87 -6.82 10.16
CA ARG A 57 -9.20 -5.56 9.78
C ARG A 57 -9.49 -5.19 8.33
N PRO A 58 -9.81 -3.91 8.03
CA PRO A 58 -10.04 -3.48 6.65
C PRO A 58 -8.71 -3.45 5.88
N LEU A 59 -8.70 -4.01 4.66
CA LEU A 59 -7.53 -3.92 3.79
C LEU A 59 -7.28 -2.46 3.38
N PRO A 60 -6.08 -1.91 3.61
CA PRO A 60 -5.71 -0.61 3.06
C PRO A 60 -5.52 -0.75 1.55
N LEU A 61 -6.27 0.03 0.77
CA LEU A 61 -6.19 0.00 -0.70
C LEU A 61 -5.73 1.33 -1.29
N HIS A 62 -4.79 1.24 -2.24
CA HIS A 62 -4.27 2.39 -2.99
C HIS A 62 -4.36 2.17 -4.51
N PRO A 63 -5.57 1.97 -5.08
CA PRO A 63 -5.73 1.50 -6.44
C PRO A 63 -5.27 2.48 -7.52
N LEU A 64 -5.01 3.75 -7.19
CA LEU A 64 -4.53 4.76 -8.15
C LEU A 64 -3.30 5.53 -7.64
N CYS A 65 -2.58 4.98 -6.64
CA CYS A 65 -1.39 5.64 -6.11
C CYS A 65 -0.32 5.81 -7.20
N GLY A 66 0.45 6.89 -7.07
CA GLY A 66 1.60 7.16 -7.91
C GLY A 66 1.34 7.09 -9.43
N GLY A 67 0.12 7.44 -9.86
CA GLY A 67 -0.26 7.49 -11.27
C GLY A 67 -0.37 6.12 -11.96
N SER A 68 -0.68 5.04 -11.22
CA SER A 68 -0.84 3.70 -11.81
C SER A 68 -1.95 3.68 -12.88
N ALA A 69 -1.65 3.11 -14.04
CA ALA A 69 -2.62 2.97 -15.12
C ALA A 69 -3.75 1.96 -14.75
N PRO A 70 -4.98 2.15 -15.26
CA PRO A 70 -6.13 1.31 -14.89
C PRO A 70 -5.94 -0.19 -15.13
N ASP A 71 -5.25 -0.56 -16.21
CA ASP A 71 -4.91 -1.94 -16.56
C ASP A 71 -4.01 -2.63 -15.52
N VAL A 72 -3.19 -1.85 -14.80
CA VAL A 72 -2.36 -2.32 -13.68
C VAL A 72 -3.14 -2.31 -12.37
N ALA A 73 -3.96 -1.28 -12.14
CA ALA A 73 -4.75 -1.07 -10.94
C ALA A 73 -5.91 -2.07 -10.78
N TRP A 74 -6.58 -2.41 -11.89
CA TRP A 74 -7.78 -3.22 -11.87
C TRP A 74 -7.55 -4.66 -11.38
N PRO A 75 -6.54 -5.40 -11.88
CA PRO A 75 -6.22 -6.73 -11.35
C PRO A 75 -5.83 -6.71 -9.86
N TYR A 76 -5.28 -5.60 -9.38
CA TYR A 76 -5.01 -5.42 -7.96
C TYR A 76 -6.31 -5.36 -7.13
N LEU A 77 -7.31 -4.59 -7.58
CA LEU A 77 -8.62 -4.52 -6.92
C LEU A 77 -9.34 -5.87 -6.95
N GLU A 78 -9.29 -6.59 -8.06
CA GLU A 78 -9.89 -7.92 -8.17
C GLU A 78 -9.27 -8.91 -7.17
N ARG A 79 -7.94 -8.86 -6.96
CA ARG A 79 -7.26 -9.68 -5.94
C ARG A 79 -7.70 -9.31 -4.53
N ALA A 80 -7.83 -8.02 -4.23
CA ALA A 80 -8.31 -7.55 -2.93
C ALA A 80 -9.76 -8.00 -2.67
N ALA A 81 -10.63 -7.88 -3.66
CA ALA A 81 -12.02 -8.35 -3.58
C ALA A 81 -12.09 -9.85 -3.31
N ARG A 82 -11.31 -10.67 -4.04
CA ARG A 82 -11.20 -12.11 -3.80
C ARG A 82 -10.66 -12.44 -2.40
N ALA A 83 -9.73 -11.66 -1.88
CA ALA A 83 -9.19 -11.89 -0.53
C ALA A 83 -10.25 -11.61 0.56
N ALA A 84 -11.15 -10.65 0.32
CA ALA A 84 -12.20 -10.27 1.26
C ALA A 84 -13.40 -11.23 1.31
N THR A 85 -13.60 -12.04 0.26
CA THR A 85 -14.71 -13.01 0.17
C THR A 85 -14.30 -14.45 0.50
N GLN A 86 -13.07 -14.67 0.98
CA GLN A 86 -12.53 -15.99 1.36
C GLN A 86 -12.54 -16.19 2.87
#